data_AF-A0A4Y1Q2Y3-F1
#
_entry.id   AF-A0A4Y1Q2Y3-F1
#
_cell.length_a   1.000
_cell.length_b   1.000
_cell.length_c   1.000
_cell.angle_alpha   90.00
_cell.angle_beta   90.00
_cell.angle_gamma   90.00
#
_symmetry.space_group_name_H-M   'P 1'
#
loop_
_entity.id
_entity.type
_entity.pdbx_description
1 polymer ?
#
loop_
_entity_poly.entity_id
_entity_poly.type
_entity_poly.pdbx_seq_one_letter_code
_entity_poly.pdbx_strand_id
1 'polypeptide(L)' 'PPGTGKTSTILALARQLFGPDNFRNRVLELNASDERGITIVREKIKTFARQTPRAQTAASGGETYPCPPYKIVIL' A
#
# COMPACT_ATOMS: atom_id res chain seq x y z
N PRO A 1 -15.66 -11.24 12.60
CA PRO A 1 -16.23 -10.14 13.41
C PRO A 1 -15.66 -8.75 13.01
N PRO A 2 -16.45 -7.68 13.13
CA PRO A 2 -15.95 -6.31 13.14
C PRO A 2 -14.89 -6.13 14.25
N GLY A 3 -13.92 -5.24 14.05
CA GLY A 3 -12.93 -4.92 15.09
C GLY A 3 -11.79 -5.94 15.34
N THR A 4 -11.68 -7.02 14.56
CA THR A 4 -10.61 -8.05 14.75
C THR A 4 -9.26 -7.70 14.12
N GLY A 5 -8.95 -6.42 13.95
CA GLY A 5 -7.62 -5.98 13.50
C GLY A 5 -7.26 -6.18 12.03
N LYS A 6 -8.16 -6.67 11.16
CA LYS A 6 -7.87 -6.95 9.73
C LYS A 6 -7.12 -5.82 9.01
N THR A 7 -7.67 -4.62 9.03
CA THR A 7 -7.07 -3.42 8.41
C THR A 7 -5.78 -3.03 9.13
N SER A 8 -5.77 -3.08 10.46
CA SER A 8 -4.58 -2.77 11.26
C SER A 8 -3.42 -3.71 10.97
N THR A 9 -3.68 -5.01 10.80
CA THR A 9 -2.67 -6.03 10.52
C THR A 9 -2.02 -5.79 9.15
N ILE A 10 -2.81 -5.58 8.09
CA ILE A 10 -2.23 -5.34 6.77
C ILE A 10 -1.48 -4.01 6.68
N LEU A 11 -1.96 -2.97 7.37
CA LEU A 11 -1.27 -1.69 7.44
C LEU A 11 0.04 -1.78 8.25
N ALA A 12 0.06 -2.56 9.34
CA ALA A 12 1.28 -2.80 10.11
C ALA A 12 2.32 -3.56 9.30
N LEU A 13 1.91 -4.64 8.62
CA LEU A 13 2.76 -5.42 7.71
C LEU A 13 3.34 -4.52 6.61
N ALA A 14 2.51 -3.70 5.97
CA ALA A 14 2.96 -2.84 4.89
C ALA A 14 3.94 -1.75 5.36
N ARG A 15 3.80 -1.24 6.61
CA ARG A 15 4.80 -0.34 7.22
C ARG A 15 6.13 -1.04 7.47
N GLN A 16 6.10 -2.29 7.95
CA GLN A 16 7.32 -3.09 8.13
C GLN A 16 8.01 -3.43 6.80
N LEU A 17 7.25 -3.62 5.73
CA LEU A 17 7.82 -3.92 4.41
C LEU A 17 8.42 -2.70 3.74
N PHE A 18 7.70 -1.57 3.71
CA PHE A 18 8.06 -0.44 2.87
C PHE A 18 8.71 0.73 3.61
N GLY A 19 8.57 0.79 4.93
CA GLY A 19 9.05 1.91 5.73
C GLY A 19 8.33 3.23 5.41
N PRO A 20 8.64 4.30 6.15
CA PRO A 20 7.94 5.58 6.03
C PRO A 20 8.08 6.23 4.65
N ASP A 21 9.25 6.07 4.02
CA ASP A 21 9.59 6.71 2.75
C ASP A 21 8.80 6.12 1.57
N ASN A 22 8.63 4.79 1.53
CA ASN A 22 8.00 4.12 0.40
C ASN A 22 6.54 3.73 0.64
N PHE A 23 6.03 3.77 1.87
CA PHE A 23 4.67 3.31 2.21
C PHE A 23 3.60 3.89 1.28
N ARG A 24 3.55 5.22 1.13
CA ARG A 24 2.53 5.90 0.29
C ARG A 24 2.65 5.57 -1.20
N ASN A 25 3.84 5.24 -1.68
CA ASN A 25 4.08 4.89 -3.08
C ASN A 25 3.83 3.41 -3.37
N ARG A 26 3.84 2.58 -2.31
CA ARG A 26 3.72 1.12 -2.37
C ARG A 26 2.38 0.59 -1.89
N VAL A 27 1.57 1.40 -1.20
CA VAL A 27 0.27 1.00 -0.65
C VAL A 27 -0.84 1.93 -1.14
N LEU A 28 -1.89 1.34 -1.69
CA LEU A 28 -3.15 2.02 -2.01
C LEU A 28 -4.27 1.40 -1.16
N GLU A 29 -4.77 2.16 -0.18
CA GLU A 29 -5.98 1.81 0.58
C GLU A 29 -7.19 2.52 -0.04
N LEU A 30 -8.22 1.75 -0.38
CA LEU A 30 -9.50 2.26 -0.86
C LEU A 30 -10.58 1.69 0.05
N ASN A 31 -11.49 2.54 0.54
CA ASN A 31 -12.61 2.08 1.35
C ASN A 31 -13.81 1.79 0.44
N ALA A 32 -14.51 0.68 0.68
CA ALA A 32 -15.71 0.31 -0.07
C ALA A 32 -16.85 1.34 0.03
N SER A 33 -16.86 2.16 1.09
CA SER A 33 -17.83 3.24 1.32
C SER A 33 -17.49 4.55 0.62
N ASP A 34 -16.34 4.65 -0.06
CA ASP A 34 -16.09 5.79 -0.94
C ASP A 34 -17.19 5.77 -2.02
N GLU A 35 -18.13 6.72 -2.00
CA GLU A 35 -19.30 6.90 -2.90
C GLU A 35 -18.95 7.08 -4.40
N ARG A 36 -17.77 6.62 -4.82
CA ARG A 36 -17.11 6.99 -6.07
C ARG A 36 -17.44 6.04 -7.24
N GLY A 37 -18.26 5.02 -7.02
CA GLY A 37 -18.66 4.06 -8.06
C GLY A 37 -17.51 3.17 -8.57
N ILE A 38 -17.87 2.03 -9.18
CA ILE A 38 -16.91 1.00 -9.62
C ILE A 38 -15.89 1.52 -10.64
N THR A 39 -16.28 2.45 -11.50
CA THR A 39 -15.41 2.99 -12.56
C THR A 39 -14.22 3.75 -11.96
N ILE A 40 -14.45 4.59 -10.95
CA ILE A 40 -13.37 5.38 -10.34
C ILE A 40 -12.41 4.47 -9.55
N VAL A 41 -12.94 3.46 -8.86
CA VAL A 41 -12.12 2.45 -8.16
C VAL A 41 -11.19 1.75 -9.15
N ARG A 42 -11.71 1.29 -10.29
CA ARG A 42 -10.92 0.64 -11.33
C ARG A 42 -9.84 1.55 -11.89
N GLU A 43 -10.16 2.80 -12.21
CA GLU A 43 -9.17 3.74 -12.76
C GLU A 43 -8.07 4.10 -11.75
N LYS A 44 -8.40 4.22 -10.46
CA LYS A 44 -7.39 4.40 -9.39
C LYS A 44 -6.46 3.21 -9.29
N ILE A 45 -7.00 1.99 -9.23
CA ILE A 45 -6.19 0.75 -9.16
C ILE A 45 -5.30 0.64 -10.40
N LYS A 46 -5.86 0.86 -11.59
CA LYS A 46 -5.11 0.81 -12.85
C LYS A 46 -3.98 1.81 -12.88
N THR A 47 -4.24 3.06 -12.48
CA THR A 47 -3.23 4.12 -12.44
C THR A 47 -2.12 3.80 -11.46
N PHE A 48 -2.47 3.31 -10.27
CA PHE A 48 -1.49 2.92 -9.25
C PHE A 48 -0.61 1.73 -9.69
N ALA A 49 -1.20 0.74 -10.36
CA ALA A 49 -0.51 -0.45 -10.84
C ALA A 49 0.40 -0.22 -12.06
N ARG A 50 0.23 0.88 -12.81
CA ARG A 50 1.07 1.18 -14.00
C ARG A 50 2.56 1.33 -13.69
N GLN A 51 2.90 1.83 -12.51
CA GLN A 51 4.30 2.05 -12.15
C GLN A 51 4.90 0.76 -11.58
N THR A 52 5.97 0.26 -12.20
CA THR A 52 6.70 -0.91 -11.71
C THR A 52 7.66 -0.51 -10.58
N PRO A 53 7.50 -1.05 -9.36
CA PRO A 53 8.45 -0.90 -8.27
C PRO A 53 9.84 -1.45 -8.61
N ARG A 54 10.88 -0.83 -8.05
CA ARG A 54 12.18 -1.48 -7.87
C ARG A 54 12.33 -1.90 -6.42
N ALA A 55 13.04 -3.01 -6.20
CA ALA A 55 13.47 -3.38 -4.86
C ALA A 55 14.41 -2.30 -4.33
N GLN A 56 14.21 -1.88 -3.09
CA GLN A 56 15.03 -0.90 -2.39
C GLN A 56 15.16 -1.36 -0.95
N THR A 57 16.33 -1.30 -0.34
CA THR A 57 16.50 -1.78 1.04
C THR A 57 16.77 -0.67 2.04
N ALA A 58 17.29 0.47 1.59
CA ALA A 58 17.67 1.57 2.46
C ALA A 58 16.60 2.67 2.47
N ALA A 59 16.27 3.17 3.66
CA ALA A 59 15.52 4.41 3.85
C ALA A 59 16.47 5.59 4.10
N SER A 60 15.97 6.80 3.90
CA SER A 60 16.73 8.05 4.01
C SER A 60 17.30 8.29 5.42
N GLY A 61 16.66 7.71 6.44
CA GLY A 61 17.07 7.83 7.85
C GLY A 61 18.06 6.78 8.35
N GLY A 62 18.64 5.95 7.47
CA GLY A 62 19.58 4.89 7.85
C GLY A 62 18.91 3.58 8.32
N GLU A 63 17.60 3.57 8.47
CA GLU A 63 16.84 2.33 8.70
C GLU A 63 16.73 1.48 7.42
N THR A 64 16.68 0.17 7.61
CA THR A 64 16.59 -0.80 6.52
C THR A 64 15.20 -1.44 6.50
N TYR A 65 14.57 -1.44 5.34
CA TYR A 65 13.26 -2.05 5.11
C TYR A 65 13.35 -2.98 3.90
N PRO A 66 12.70 -4.15 3.87
CA PRO A 66 12.83 -5.09 2.74
C PRO A 66 12.43 -4.50 1.38
N CYS A 67 11.45 -3.58 1.39
CA CYS A 67 10.77 -2.91 0.27
C CYS A 67 10.86 -3.70 -1.06
N PRO A 68 10.14 -4.84 -1.14
CA PRO A 68 10.16 -5.72 -2.30
C PRO A 68 9.54 -5.06 -3.55
N PRO A 69 9.79 -5.62 -4.76
CA PRO A 69 9.39 -5.00 -6.03
C PRO A 69 7.90 -5.24 -6.36
N TYR A 70 7.00 -5.03 -5.40
CA TYR A 70 5.56 -5.08 -5.61
C TYR A 70 4.84 -3.95 -4.87
N LYS A 71 3.57 -3.73 -5.21
CA LYS A 71 2.67 -2.80 -4.52
C LYS A 71 1.51 -3.58 -3.91
N ILE A 72 0.87 -3.00 -2.89
CA ILE A 72 -0.28 -3.57 -2.19
C ILE A 72 -1.48 -2.67 -2.44
N VAL A 73 -2.62 -3.27 -2.79
CA VAL A 73 -3.93 -2.63 -2.79
C VAL A 73 -4.75 -3.25 -1.67
N ILE A 74 -5.31 -2.41 -0.79
CA ILE A 74 -6.18 -2.80 0.32
C ILE A 74 -7.57 -2.25 -0.01
N LEU A 75 -8.59 -3.12 0.00
CA LEU A 75 -9.99 -2.81 -0.32
C LEU A 75 -10.90 -3.12 0.88
#